data_AF-A0A7S1HHS2-F1
#
_entry.id   AF-A0A7S1HHS2-F1
#
_cell.length_a   1.000
_cell.length_b   1.000
_cell.length_c   1.000
_cell.angle_alpha   90.00
_cell.angle_beta   90.00
_cell.angle_gamma   90.00
#
_symmetry.space_group_name_H-M   'P 1'
#
loop_
_entity.id
_entity.type
_entity.pdbx_description
1 polymer ?
#
loop_
_entity_poly.entity_id
_entity_poly.type
_entity_poly.pdbx_seq_one_letter_code
_entity_poly.pdbx_strand_id
1 'polypeptide(L)'
;FSDQEVALRVESEVHKAYVQAQRRVIEQQAVDELRREIETKMRCDVSQSRVEHLRLRVIEDILTLRCPNKDCGQAFLDFDGCFALTCSKCSKYFCGYCLKHF
;
A
#
# COMPACT_ATOMS: atom_id res chain seq x y z
N PHE A 1 -32.77 31.54 6.06
CA PHE A 1 -33.86 31.73 5.08
C PHE A 1 -33.93 30.47 4.24
N SER A 2 -35.13 29.98 3.94
CA SER A 2 -35.29 28.93 2.94
C SER A 2 -35.07 29.49 1.53
N ASP A 3 -34.73 28.66 0.55
CA ASP A 3 -34.56 29.12 -0.83
C ASP A 3 -35.87 29.73 -1.39
N GLN A 4 -37.03 29.21 -0.96
CA GLN A 4 -38.34 29.77 -1.28
C GLN A 4 -38.53 31.19 -0.72
N GLU A 5 -38.07 31.44 0.51
CA GLU A 5 -38.13 32.76 1.14
C GLU A 5 -37.24 33.80 0.48
N VAL A 6 -36.13 33.37 -0.11
CA VAL A 6 -35.23 34.23 -0.89
C VAL A 6 -35.88 34.54 -2.24
N ALA A 7 -36.44 33.54 -2.93
CA ALA A 7 -37.15 33.70 -4.20
C ALA A 7 -38.33 34.69 -4.15
N LEU A 8 -39.04 34.74 -3.02
CA LEU A 8 -40.18 35.64 -2.82
C LEU A 8 -39.78 37.09 -2.48
N ARG A 9 -38.53 37.33 -2.06
CA ARG A 9 -38.07 38.62 -1.52
C ARG A 9 -37.13 39.39 -2.45
N VAL A 10 -36.68 38.79 -3.54
CA VAL A 10 -35.70 39.40 -4.46
C VAL A 10 -36.18 39.35 -5.90
N GLU A 11 -35.65 40.25 -6.73
CA GLU A 11 -35.92 40.26 -8.17
C GLU A 11 -35.39 38.99 -8.85
N SER A 12 -35.99 38.62 -9.99
CA SER A 12 -35.68 37.39 -10.72
C SER A 12 -34.19 37.24 -11.07
N GLU A 13 -33.53 38.33 -11.47
CA GLU A 13 -32.09 38.31 -11.78
C GLU A 13 -31.23 38.07 -10.53
N VAL A 14 -31.60 38.66 -9.40
CA VAL A 14 -30.90 38.46 -8.11
C VAL A 14 -31.10 37.02 -7.62
N HIS A 15 -32.30 36.47 -7.78
CA HIS A 15 -32.57 35.07 -7.43
C HIS A 15 -31.75 34.10 -8.31
N LYS A 16 -31.64 34.35 -9.63
CA LYS A 16 -30.79 33.54 -10.52
C LYS A 16 -29.32 33.58 -10.08
N ALA A 17 -28.80 34.77 -9.74
CA ALA A 17 -27.43 34.93 -9.25
C ALA A 17 -27.20 34.17 -7.93
N TYR A 18 -28.17 34.22 -7.00
CA TYR A 18 -28.14 33.45 -5.76
C TYR A 18 -28.07 31.94 -6.03
N VAL A 19 -28.97 31.41 -6.87
CA VAL A 19 -29.00 29.98 -7.23
C VAL A 19 -27.68 29.55 -7.88
N GLN A 20 -27.10 30.38 -8.75
CA GLN A 20 -25.79 30.08 -9.35
C GLN A 20 -24.67 30.06 -8.31
N ALA A 21 -24.65 31.02 -7.38
CA ALA A 21 -23.65 31.05 -6.31
C ALA A 21 -23.79 29.82 -5.39
N GLN A 22 -25.02 29.44 -5.04
CA GLN A 22 -25.30 28.27 -4.22
C GLN A 22 -24.83 26.97 -4.91
N ARG A 23 -25.10 26.82 -6.21
CA ARG A 23 -24.60 25.67 -7.00
C ARG A 23 -23.08 25.58 -6.96
N ARG A 24 -22.38 26.71 -7.16
CA ARG A 24 -20.91 26.73 -7.10
C ARG A 24 -20.37 26.29 -5.75
N VAL A 25 -21.00 26.70 -4.65
CA VAL A 25 -20.60 26.29 -3.30
C VAL A 25 -20.81 24.79 -3.11
N ILE A 26 -21.94 24.25 -3.55
CA ILE A 26 -22.24 22.82 -3.45
C ILE A 26 -21.25 22.00 -4.29
N GLU A 27 -21.02 22.40 -5.54
CA GLU A 27 -20.06 21.74 -6.43
C GLU A 27 -18.65 21.75 -5.82
N GLN A 28 -18.22 22.90 -5.27
CA GLN A 28 -16.91 23.01 -4.62
C GLN A 28 -16.81 22.10 -3.38
N GLN A 29 -17.85 22.05 -2.56
CA GLN A 29 -17.89 21.17 -1.38
C GLN A 29 -17.80 19.69 -1.79
N ALA A 30 -18.51 19.28 -2.83
CA ALA A 30 -18.46 17.91 -3.34
C ALA A 30 -17.06 17.56 -3.88
N VAL A 31 -16.40 18.48 -4.58
CA VAL A 31 -15.02 18.30 -5.07
C VAL A 31 -14.03 18.19 -3.90
N ASP A 32 -14.17 19.04 -2.89
CA ASP A 32 -13.29 19.05 -1.72
C ASP A 32 -13.45 17.77 -0.88
N GLU A 33 -14.68 17.27 -0.72
CA GLU A 33 -14.97 16.01 -0.05
C GLU A 33 -14.32 14.82 -0.79
N LEU A 34 -14.53 14.73 -2.10
CA LEU A 34 -13.93 13.67 -2.92
C LEU A 34 -12.39 13.72 -2.86
N ARG A 35 -11.80 14.92 -2.87
CA ARG A 35 -10.35 15.08 -2.75
C ARG A 35 -9.82 14.55 -1.41
N ARG A 36 -10.52 14.82 -0.30
CA ARG A 36 -10.14 14.32 1.04
C ARG A 36 -10.25 12.80 1.12
N GLU A 37 -11.28 12.22 0.52
CA GLU A 37 -11.42 10.76 0.47
C GLU A 37 -10.28 10.10 -0.31
N ILE A 38 -9.93 10.65 -1.47
CA ILE A 38 -8.82 10.15 -2.30
C ILE A 38 -7.50 10.26 -1.53
N GLU A 39 -7.23 11.41 -0.91
CA GLU A 39 -5.99 11.61 -0.14
C GLU A 39 -5.86 10.61 1.01
N THR A 40 -6.97 10.35 1.71
CA THR A 40 -7.02 9.39 2.82
C THR A 40 -6.76 7.96 2.32
N LYS A 41 -7.42 7.55 1.22
CA LYS A 41 -7.21 6.24 0.60
C LYS A 41 -5.78 6.05 0.10
N MET A 42 -5.23 7.03 -0.63
CA MET A 42 -3.84 6.98 -1.11
C MET A 42 -2.83 6.86 0.04
N ARG A 43 -3.06 7.55 1.16
CA ARG A 43 -2.20 7.44 2.35
C ARG A 43 -2.24 6.02 2.93
N CYS A 44 -3.43 5.43 3.05
CA CYS A 44 -3.59 4.05 3.50
C CYS A 44 -2.89 3.07 2.56
N ASP A 45 -3.09 3.20 1.25
CA ASP A 45 -2.49 2.32 0.23
C ASP A 45 -0.96 2.37 0.26
N VAL A 46 -0.36 3.57 0.36
CA VAL A 46 1.10 3.73 0.47
C VAL A 46 1.61 3.07 1.76
N SER A 47 0.90 3.25 2.88
CA SER A 47 1.29 2.63 4.15
C SER A 47 1.21 1.11 4.10
N GLN A 48 0.15 0.55 3.51
CA GLN A 48 -0.03 -0.90 3.34
C GLN A 48 1.02 -1.47 2.40
N SER A 49 1.31 -0.79 1.29
CA SER A 49 2.38 -1.17 0.35
C SER A 49 3.74 -1.27 1.04
N ARG A 50 4.07 -0.30 1.91
CA ARG A 50 5.32 -0.33 2.67
C ARG A 50 5.37 -1.49 3.67
N VAL A 51 4.27 -1.76 4.39
CA VAL A 51 4.21 -2.88 5.33
C VAL A 51 4.38 -4.21 4.61
N GLU A 52 3.70 -4.39 3.48
CA GLU A 52 3.80 -5.62 2.68
C GLU A 52 5.21 -5.81 2.13
N HIS A 53 5.83 -4.73 1.63
CA HIS A 53 7.21 -4.78 1.18
C HIS A 53 8.19 -5.18 2.30
N LEU A 54 8.02 -4.63 3.50
CA LEU A 54 8.84 -5.01 4.66
C LEU A 54 8.58 -6.46 5.07
N ARG A 55 7.32 -6.91 5.04
CA ARG A 55 6.94 -8.29 5.36
C ARG A 55 7.63 -9.28 4.42
N LEU A 56 7.57 -9.03 3.11
CA LEU A 56 8.23 -9.85 2.10
C LEU A 56 9.75 -9.87 2.31
N ARG A 57 10.36 -8.71 2.55
CA ARG A 57 11.81 -8.63 2.83
C ARG A 57 12.20 -9.45 4.07
N VAL A 58 11.43 -9.39 5.16
CA VAL A 58 11.70 -10.20 6.36
C VAL A 58 11.62 -11.69 6.03
N ILE A 59 10.59 -12.11 5.31
CA ILE A 59 10.39 -13.51 4.93
C ILE A 59 11.55 -13.98 4.05
N GLU A 60 11.79 -13.30 2.94
CA GLU A 60 12.74 -13.74 1.91
C GLU A 60 14.18 -13.56 2.34
N ASP A 61 14.51 -12.45 3.03
CA ASP A 61 15.90 -12.09 3.28
C ASP A 61 16.45 -12.42 4.65
N ILE A 62 15.57 -12.54 5.64
CA ILE A 62 15.96 -12.73 7.04
C ILE A 62 15.63 -14.14 7.50
N LEU A 63 14.39 -14.57 7.26
CA LEU A 63 13.87 -15.84 7.82
C LEU A 63 14.10 -17.03 6.88
N THR A 64 14.19 -16.80 5.58
CA THR A 64 14.45 -17.87 4.62
C THR A 64 15.95 -18.17 4.55
N LEU A 65 16.33 -19.30 5.12
CA LEU A 65 17.69 -19.82 4.99
C LEU A 65 17.93 -20.28 3.55
N ARG A 66 19.12 -19.98 3.02
CA ARG A 66 19.47 -20.17 1.62
C ARG A 66 20.93 -20.55 1.46
N CYS A 67 21.24 -21.13 0.31
CA CYS A 67 22.59 -21.55 -0.04
C CYS A 67 23.56 -20.36 0.10
N PRO A 68 24.67 -20.50 0.85
CA PRO A 68 25.62 -19.40 1.08
C PRO A 68 26.48 -19.08 -0.15
N ASN A 69 26.36 -19.87 -1.22
CA ASN A 69 27.02 -19.59 -2.47
C ASN A 69 26.41 -18.32 -3.11
N LYS A 70 27.26 -17.30 -3.31
CA LYS A 70 26.85 -15.96 -3.77
C LYS A 70 26.09 -15.97 -5.09
N ASP A 71 26.41 -16.91 -5.98
CA ASP A 71 25.78 -17.02 -7.31
C ASP A 71 24.57 -17.96 -7.33
N CYS A 72 24.20 -18.59 -6.20
CA CYS A 72 23.13 -19.58 -6.14
C CYS A 72 21.86 -19.02 -5.49
N GLY A 73 21.96 -18.60 -4.22
CA GLY A 73 20.87 -18.01 -3.44
C GLY A 73 19.63 -18.89 -3.20
N GLN A 74 19.67 -20.18 -3.56
CA GLN A 74 18.50 -21.05 -3.47
C GLN A 74 18.11 -21.30 -1.99
N ALA A 75 16.85 -21.06 -1.65
CA ALA A 75 16.28 -21.47 -0.37
C ALA A 75 16.31 -22.99 -0.23
N PHE A 76 16.70 -23.50 0.92
CA PHE A 76 16.57 -24.94 1.19
C PHE A 76 15.32 -25.17 2.04
N LEU A 77 14.53 -26.15 1.64
CA LEU A 77 13.31 -26.59 2.31
C LEU A 77 13.63 -27.93 3.00
N ASP A 78 12.82 -28.27 4.00
CA ASP A 78 12.84 -29.55 4.71
C ASP A 78 14.03 -29.76 5.66
N PHE A 79 13.85 -29.29 6.91
CA PHE A 79 14.74 -29.64 8.01
C PHE A 79 14.40 -31.04 8.51
N ASP A 80 15.18 -32.04 8.10
CA ASP A 80 15.08 -33.44 8.50
C ASP A 80 15.82 -33.76 9.81
N GLY A 81 16.33 -32.74 10.51
CA GLY A 81 17.19 -32.88 11.68
C GLY A 81 18.68 -32.96 11.37
N CYS A 82 19.09 -32.96 10.11
CA CYS A 82 20.48 -32.92 9.69
C CYS A 82 20.90 -31.51 9.25
N PHE A 83 21.96 -30.96 9.85
CA PHE A 83 22.53 -29.69 9.40
C PHE A 83 23.56 -29.84 8.27
N ALA A 84 23.89 -31.05 7.82
CA ALA A 84 24.78 -31.25 6.67
C ALA A 84 23.97 -31.24 5.37
N LEU A 85 23.82 -30.06 4.76
CA LEU A 85 22.94 -29.85 3.62
C LEU A 85 23.71 -29.86 2.30
N THR A 86 23.05 -30.32 1.25
CA THR A 86 23.53 -30.26 -0.13
C THR A 86 22.57 -29.41 -0.96
N CYS A 87 23.07 -28.35 -1.59
CA CYS A 87 22.22 -27.50 -2.43
C CYS A 87 21.82 -28.22 -3.73
N SER A 88 20.52 -28.32 -4.02
CA SER A 88 20.04 -29.01 -5.23
C SER A 88 20.33 -28.28 -6.55
N LYS A 89 20.56 -26.96 -6.52
CA LYS A 89 20.90 -26.16 -7.72
C LYS A 89 22.39 -26.14 -8.03
N CYS A 90 23.27 -26.05 -7.03
CA CYS A 90 24.72 -25.90 -7.25
C CYS A 90 25.58 -27.05 -6.70
N SER A 91 24.95 -28.07 -6.10
CA SER A 91 25.59 -29.27 -5.55
C SER A 91 26.68 -29.04 -4.51
N LYS A 92 26.76 -27.83 -3.93
CA LYS A 92 27.69 -27.52 -2.84
C LYS A 92 27.14 -28.01 -1.50
N TYR A 93 28.05 -28.50 -0.67
CA TYR A 93 27.78 -28.91 0.71
C TYR A 93 27.99 -27.72 1.66
N PHE A 94 27.13 -27.58 2.66
CA PHE A 94 27.23 -26.52 3.67
C PHE A 94 26.44 -26.87 4.94
N CYS A 95 26.79 -26.21 6.04
CA CYS A 95 26.09 -26.36 7.31
C CYS A 95 24.81 -25.50 7.34
N GLY A 96 23.65 -26.11 7.58
CA GLY A 96 22.35 -25.44 7.68
C GLY A 96 22.20 -24.51 8.90
N TYR A 97 23.06 -24.65 9.92
CA TYR A 97 23.07 -23.77 11.09
C TYR A 97 23.93 -22.52 10.87
N CYS A 98 25.21 -22.69 10.51
CA CYS A 98 26.14 -21.57 10.38
C CYS A 98 26.24 -21.01 8.95
N LEU A 99 25.59 -21.65 7.97
CA LEU A 99 25.60 -21.29 6.55
C LEU A 99 27.02 -21.15 5.98
N LYS A 100 27.94 -22.03 6.38
CA LYS A 100 29.31 -22.11 5.85
C LYS A 100 29.51 -23.42 5.10
N HIS A 101 30.31 -23.37 4.04
CA HIS A 101 30.73 -24.55 3.30
C HIS A 101 31.58 -25.46 4.18
N PHE A 102 31.45 -26.77 3.92
CA PHE A 102 32.37 -27.78 4.45
C PHE A 102 33.66 -27.81 3.62
#